data_AF-A0A5Y2QDL0-F1
#
_entry.id   AF-A0A5Y2QDL0-F1
#
_cell.length_a   1.000
_cell.length_b   1.000
_cell.length_c   1.000
_cell.angle_alpha   90.00
_cell.angle_beta   90.00
_cell.angle_gamma   90.00
#
_symmetry.space_group_name_H-M   'P 1'
#
loop_
_entity.id
_entity.type
_entity.pdbx_description
1 polymer ?
#
loop_
_entity_poly.entity_id
_entity_poly.type
_entity_poly.pdbx_seq_one_letter_code
_entity_poly.pdbx_strand_id
1 'polypeptide(L)'
;MATLLLAVILVSGFIYVNLSLSTRYRYKRSNGWDAYFFVAAWGIVFFLLGGFFTFILNVSGGFRWLANALNLTPDSFNGMLSSSKDKLQRINEIKQIAWVMISIVLAAISGFGNKLRTSRGDRRWDALAKAVGNNAFESLLMEASARQFPIIATLSSRKIYVGLVTCPALENGLSEHLELLPMLSGYRDKDDLTISITTNYHQHYLDSGVISGMSRLNIEDFRVLIPKDEVETISFFDTETYNKFKENEARDRKNCRKIDSKSASSRSKRAADAESNDRA
;
A
#
# COMPACT_ATOMS: atom_id res chain seq x y z
N MET A 1 10.85 -19.87 32.07
CA MET A 1 10.76 -20.71 30.86
C MET A 1 9.71 -20.21 29.87
N ALA A 2 8.42 -20.12 30.23
CA ALA A 2 7.36 -19.70 29.30
C ALA A 2 7.56 -18.30 28.69
N THR A 3 8.04 -17.33 29.48
CA THR A 3 8.32 -15.95 29.03
C THR A 3 9.44 -15.88 27.99
N LEU A 4 10.49 -16.68 28.14
CA LEU A 4 11.60 -16.76 27.19
C LEU A 4 11.14 -17.36 25.86
N LEU A 5 10.29 -18.39 25.90
CA LEU A 5 9.71 -18.99 24.70
C LEU A 5 8.82 -17.97 23.95
N LEU A 6 8.02 -17.21 24.68
CA LEU A 6 7.20 -16.14 24.10
C LEU A 6 8.09 -15.07 23.44
N ALA A 7 9.17 -14.66 24.09
CA ALA A 7 10.14 -13.72 23.52
C ALA A 7 10.77 -14.26 22.22
N VAL A 8 11.16 -15.53 22.17
CA VAL A 8 11.71 -16.18 20.96
C VAL A 8 10.68 -16.21 19.82
N ILE A 9 9.42 -16.54 20.13
CA ILE A 9 8.32 -16.53 19.17
C ILE A 9 8.16 -15.12 18.59
N LEU A 10 8.13 -14.08 19.43
CA LEU A 10 8.01 -12.70 18.97
C LEU A 10 9.22 -12.27 18.12
N VAL A 11 10.45 -12.58 18.54
CA VAL A 11 11.68 -12.20 17.82
C VAL A 11 11.74 -12.88 16.45
N SER A 12 11.48 -14.19 16.38
CA SER A 12 11.47 -14.92 15.11
C SER A 12 10.40 -14.40 14.14
N GLY A 13 9.18 -14.15 14.64
CA GLY A 13 8.12 -13.52 13.87
C GLY A 13 8.50 -12.13 13.37
N PHE A 14 9.08 -11.30 14.25
CA PHE A 14 9.46 -9.92 13.93
C PHE A 14 10.54 -9.85 12.85
N ILE A 15 11.54 -10.73 12.92
CA ILE A 15 12.61 -10.84 11.91
C ILE A 15 12.00 -11.16 10.55
N TYR A 16 11.14 -12.18 10.47
CA TYR A 16 10.51 -12.54 9.21
C TYR A 16 9.63 -11.43 8.64
N VAL A 17 8.73 -10.89 9.47
CA VAL A 17 7.75 -9.87 9.05
C VAL A 17 8.43 -8.61 8.50
N ASN A 18 9.56 -8.19 9.09
CA ASN A 18 10.32 -7.04 8.60
C ASN A 18 11.14 -7.33 7.34
N LEU A 19 11.60 -8.57 7.15
CA LEU A 19 12.41 -8.95 6.00
C LEU A 19 11.55 -9.15 4.74
N SER A 20 10.35 -9.73 4.84
CA SER A 20 9.48 -9.93 3.69
C SER A 20 8.60 -8.72 3.37
N LEU A 21 8.68 -8.23 2.12
CA LEU A 21 8.02 -7.00 1.66
C LEU A 21 6.50 -7.02 1.83
N SER A 22 5.83 -8.11 1.41
CA SER A 22 4.38 -8.24 1.48
C SER A 22 3.84 -8.27 2.92
N THR A 23 4.53 -8.99 3.82
CA THR A 23 4.13 -9.04 5.24
C THR A 23 4.46 -7.74 5.95
N ARG A 24 5.57 -7.08 5.60
CA ARG A 24 5.96 -5.79 6.15
C ARG A 24 4.90 -4.73 5.86
N TYR A 25 4.35 -4.74 4.64
CA TYR A 25 3.24 -3.86 4.26
C TYR A 25 2.00 -4.09 5.15
N ARG A 26 1.56 -5.34 5.32
CA ARG A 26 0.41 -5.65 6.19
C ARG A 26 0.66 -5.29 7.66
N TYR A 27 1.87 -5.56 8.16
CA TYR A 27 2.27 -5.25 9.52
C TYR A 27 2.30 -3.74 9.81
N LYS A 28 2.83 -2.92 8.90
CA LYS A 28 2.84 -1.46 9.09
C LYS A 28 1.43 -0.84 9.05
N ARG A 29 0.47 -1.50 8.41
CA ARG A 29 -0.93 -1.07 8.35
C ARG A 29 -1.78 -1.59 9.52
N SER A 30 -1.31 -2.63 10.23
CA SER A 30 -2.02 -3.17 11.40
C SER A 30 -1.90 -2.21 12.59
N ASN A 31 -3.03 -1.94 13.24
CA ASN A 31 -3.11 -0.99 14.34
C ASN A 31 -2.78 -1.67 15.68
N GLY A 32 -1.86 -1.08 16.45
CA GLY A 32 -1.60 -1.41 17.86
C GLY A 32 -1.54 -2.91 18.16
N TRP A 33 -2.60 -3.45 18.77
CA TRP A 33 -2.69 -4.83 19.24
C TRP A 33 -2.66 -5.88 18.12
N ASP A 34 -3.25 -5.60 16.97
CA ASP A 34 -3.28 -6.53 15.83
C ASP A 34 -1.88 -6.82 15.28
N ALA A 35 -0.99 -5.83 15.32
CA ALA A 35 0.40 -5.96 14.90
C ALA A 35 1.16 -7.01 15.73
N TYR A 36 0.93 -7.03 17.05
CA TYR A 36 1.56 -8.00 17.94
C TYR A 36 1.06 -9.43 17.69
N PHE A 37 -0.25 -9.61 17.49
CA PHE A 37 -0.80 -10.93 17.16
C PHE A 37 -0.35 -11.42 15.79
N PHE A 38 -0.24 -10.52 14.80
CA PHE A 38 0.27 -10.85 13.48
C PHE A 38 1.74 -11.33 13.54
N VAL A 39 2.59 -10.63 14.29
CA VAL A 39 3.98 -11.03 14.52
C VAL A 39 4.05 -12.36 15.27
N ALA A 40 3.26 -12.52 16.33
CA ALA A 40 3.21 -13.75 17.12
C ALA A 40 2.76 -14.96 16.29
N ALA A 41 1.75 -14.79 15.41
CA ALA A 41 1.26 -15.87 14.55
C ALA A 41 2.36 -16.40 13.62
N TRP A 42 3.11 -15.51 12.95
CA TRP A 42 4.26 -15.91 12.14
C TRP A 42 5.38 -16.53 12.99
N GLY A 43 5.62 -16.00 14.19
CA GLY A 43 6.55 -16.56 15.15
C GLY A 43 6.22 -18.00 15.53
N ILE A 44 4.94 -18.31 15.78
CA ILE A 44 4.47 -19.67 16.11
C ILE A 44 4.75 -20.63 14.94
N VAL A 45 4.53 -20.19 13.70
CA VAL A 45 4.83 -21.00 12.51
C VAL A 45 6.32 -21.36 12.47
N PHE A 46 7.23 -20.41 12.63
CA PHE A 46 8.67 -20.70 12.62
C PHE A 46 9.13 -21.49 13.84
N PHE A 47 8.51 -21.28 14.99
CA PHE A 47 8.78 -22.06 16.20
C PHE A 47 8.40 -23.54 16.02
N LEU A 48 7.21 -23.82 15.47
CA LEU A 48 6.77 -25.18 15.15
C LEU A 48 7.61 -25.82 14.06
N LEU A 49 7.94 -25.09 12.99
CA LEU A 49 8.84 -25.57 11.92
C LEU A 49 10.24 -25.87 12.45
N GLY A 50 10.78 -25.01 13.32
CA GLY A 50 12.04 -25.25 14.00
C GLY A 50 11.99 -26.52 14.86
N GLY A 51 10.89 -26.75 15.57
CA GLY A 51 10.69 -27.94 16.40
C GLY A 51 10.57 -29.22 15.59
N PHE A 52 9.89 -29.14 14.45
CA PHE A 52 9.82 -30.24 13.49
C PHE A 52 11.20 -30.55 12.89
N PHE A 53 11.98 -29.52 12.55
CA PHE A 53 13.33 -29.70 12.02
C PHE A 53 14.29 -30.31 13.06
N THR A 54 14.21 -29.88 14.32
CA THR A 54 15.02 -30.48 15.40
C THR A 54 14.60 -31.92 15.72
N PHE A 55 13.30 -32.23 15.62
CA PHE A 55 12.81 -33.61 15.73
C PHE A 55 13.40 -34.49 14.63
N ILE A 56 13.38 -34.04 13.38
CA ILE A 56 14.00 -34.76 12.25
C ILE A 56 15.49 -34.96 12.48
N LEU A 57 16.23 -33.92 12.86
CA LEU A 57 17.66 -34.00 13.16
C LEU A 57 17.99 -34.95 14.32
N ASN A 58 17.07 -35.09 15.27
CA ASN A 58 17.22 -36.03 16.38
C ASN A 58 17.00 -37.47 15.92
N VAL A 59 16.00 -37.74 15.07
CA VAL A 59 15.71 -39.08 14.53
C VAL A 59 16.78 -39.54 13.53
N SER A 60 17.27 -38.65 12.66
CA SER A 60 18.27 -38.97 11.65
C SER A 60 19.71 -39.07 12.18
N GLY A 61 19.92 -38.78 13.47
CA GLY A 61 21.26 -38.65 14.04
C GLY A 61 22.02 -37.40 13.57
N GLY A 62 21.34 -36.46 12.90
CA GLY A 62 21.92 -35.21 12.38
C GLY A 62 22.61 -34.36 13.46
N PHE A 63 22.13 -34.35 14.70
CA PHE A 63 22.86 -33.70 15.81
C PHE A 63 24.25 -34.29 16.05
N ARG A 64 24.38 -35.61 15.89
CA ARG A 64 25.62 -36.37 16.12
C ARG A 64 26.60 -36.15 14.97
N TRP A 65 26.08 -36.10 13.75
CA TRP A 65 26.84 -35.68 12.58
C TRP A 65 27.31 -34.22 12.66
N LEU A 66 26.43 -33.29 13.05
CA LEU A 66 26.75 -31.87 13.18
C LEU A 66 27.79 -31.61 14.28
N ALA A 67 27.68 -32.30 15.42
CA ALA A 67 28.67 -32.22 16.50
C ALA A 67 30.06 -32.70 16.04
N ASN A 68 30.12 -33.79 15.27
CA ASN A 68 31.37 -34.29 14.69
C ASN A 68 31.93 -33.35 13.60
N ALA A 69 31.07 -32.75 12.77
CA ALA A 69 31.50 -31.83 11.70
C ALA A 69 32.08 -30.51 12.23
N LEU A 70 31.59 -30.04 13.39
CA LEU A 70 32.04 -28.80 14.02
C LEU A 70 33.05 -29.02 15.16
N ASN A 71 33.49 -30.26 15.40
CA ASN A 71 34.35 -30.65 16.54
C ASN A 71 33.82 -30.16 17.91
N LEU A 72 32.50 -30.08 18.07
CA LEU A 72 31.86 -29.62 19.30
C LEU A 72 31.75 -30.80 20.27
N THR A 73 32.62 -30.83 21.28
CA THR A 73 32.50 -31.79 22.38
C THR A 73 31.49 -31.28 23.42
N PRO A 74 30.83 -32.16 24.19
CA PRO A 74 29.93 -31.77 25.27
C PRO A 74 30.58 -30.84 26.31
N ASP A 75 31.91 -30.89 26.41
CA ASP A 75 32.71 -30.09 27.32
C ASP A 75 32.97 -28.66 26.84
N SER A 76 32.76 -28.36 25.55
CA SER A 76 32.94 -27.01 24.99
C SER A 76 31.95 -25.97 25.55
N PHE A 77 30.83 -26.43 26.12
CA PHE A 77 29.78 -25.58 26.68
C PHE A 77 29.79 -25.51 28.22
N ASN A 78 30.86 -26.01 28.87
CA ASN A 78 30.96 -26.10 30.33
C ASN A 78 30.83 -24.75 31.08
N GLY A 79 31.01 -23.61 30.39
CA GLY A 79 30.83 -22.26 30.97
C GLY A 79 29.48 -21.57 30.69
N MET A 80 28.65 -22.09 29.77
CA MET A 80 27.39 -21.43 29.35
C MET A 80 26.13 -22.10 29.92
N LEU A 81 26.24 -23.36 30.39
CA LEU A 81 25.10 -24.26 30.68
C LEU A 81 25.15 -24.90 32.08
N SER A 82 25.97 -24.39 32.99
CA SER A 82 26.24 -25.03 34.28
C SER A 82 25.18 -24.73 35.36
N SER A 83 23.96 -25.25 35.17
CA SER A 83 22.99 -25.36 36.28
C SER A 83 22.57 -26.79 36.59
N SER A 84 22.83 -27.78 35.72
CA SER A 84 22.58 -29.19 36.02
C SER A 84 23.84 -30.07 36.05
N LYS A 85 23.93 -30.88 37.11
CA LYS A 85 24.98 -31.90 37.31
C LYS A 85 24.71 -33.18 36.50
N ASP A 86 23.51 -33.35 35.94
CA ASP A 86 23.13 -34.57 35.23
C ASP A 86 23.40 -34.47 33.71
N LYS A 87 24.10 -35.48 33.16
CA LYS A 87 24.48 -35.55 31.74
C LYS A 87 23.26 -35.58 30.82
N LEU A 88 22.18 -36.25 31.25
CA LEU A 88 20.94 -36.33 30.48
C LEU A 88 20.25 -34.96 30.39
N GLN A 89 20.24 -34.21 31.48
CA GLN A 89 19.62 -32.90 31.54
C GLN A 89 20.39 -31.88 30.66
N ARG A 90 21.73 -31.92 30.67
CA ARG A 90 22.54 -31.07 29.78
C ARG A 90 22.26 -31.32 28.30
N ILE A 91 22.09 -32.59 27.90
CA ILE A 91 21.75 -32.93 26.51
C ILE A 91 20.37 -32.35 26.12
N ASN A 92 19.40 -32.39 27.04
CA ASN A 92 18.07 -31.82 26.80
C ASN A 92 18.10 -30.28 26.72
N GLU A 93 18.89 -29.62 27.56
CA GLU A 93 19.09 -28.17 27.52
C GLU A 93 19.74 -27.72 26.20
N ILE A 94 20.75 -28.44 25.73
CA ILE A 94 21.39 -28.19 24.42
C ILE A 94 20.39 -28.36 23.27
N LYS A 95 19.54 -29.41 23.31
CA LYS A 95 18.50 -29.62 22.29
C LYS A 95 17.46 -28.50 22.28
N GLN A 96 17.07 -27.98 23.44
CA GLN A 96 16.14 -26.85 23.55
C GLN A 96 16.75 -25.56 22.99
N ILE A 97 18.01 -25.27 23.29
CA ILE A 97 18.72 -24.11 22.73
C ILE A 97 18.86 -24.24 21.21
N ALA A 98 19.23 -25.43 20.73
CA ALA A 98 19.33 -25.69 19.29
C ALA A 98 17.99 -25.45 18.58
N TRP A 99 16.88 -25.86 19.18
CA TRP A 99 15.54 -25.57 18.64
C TRP A 99 15.28 -24.07 18.52
N VAL A 100 15.51 -23.31 19.59
CA VAL A 100 15.35 -21.85 19.59
C VAL A 100 16.20 -21.23 18.48
N MET A 101 17.48 -21.57 18.39
CA MET A 101 18.39 -21.01 17.39
C MET A 101 17.97 -21.36 15.96
N ILE A 102 17.58 -22.62 15.70
CA ILE A 102 17.11 -23.07 14.39
C ILE A 102 15.86 -22.30 13.96
N SER A 103 14.93 -22.03 14.89
CA SER A 103 13.71 -21.26 14.58
C SER A 103 14.02 -19.82 14.13
N ILE A 104 14.96 -19.15 14.80
CA ILE A 104 15.39 -17.78 14.46
C ILE A 104 16.10 -17.77 13.10
N VAL A 105 17.00 -18.73 12.87
CA VAL A 105 17.75 -18.85 11.62
C VAL A 105 16.83 -19.15 10.44
N LEU A 106 15.85 -20.06 10.59
CA LEU A 106 14.84 -20.33 9.55
C LEU A 106 14.01 -19.07 9.22
N ALA A 107 13.60 -18.31 10.23
CA ALA A 107 12.89 -17.05 10.02
C ALA A 107 13.75 -16.03 9.25
N ALA A 108 15.04 -15.91 9.59
CA ALA A 108 15.98 -15.03 8.91
C ALA A 108 16.24 -15.45 7.46
N ILE A 109 16.51 -16.74 7.20
CA ILE A 109 16.79 -17.27 5.86
C ILE A 109 15.55 -17.13 4.97
N SER A 110 14.37 -17.49 5.47
CA SER A 110 13.12 -17.37 4.71
C SER A 110 12.77 -15.91 4.42
N GLY A 111 12.97 -15.01 5.38
CA GLY A 111 12.80 -13.57 5.20
C GLY A 111 13.78 -13.00 4.16
N PHE A 112 15.06 -13.33 4.27
CA PHE A 112 16.10 -12.86 3.35
C PHE A 112 15.89 -13.43 1.95
N GLY A 113 15.56 -14.72 1.82
CA GLY A 113 15.22 -15.35 0.55
C GLY A 113 14.02 -14.69 -0.12
N ASN A 114 12.98 -14.34 0.64
CA ASN A 114 11.83 -13.61 0.11
C ASN A 114 12.19 -12.18 -0.30
N LYS A 115 13.05 -11.50 0.47
CA LYS A 115 13.59 -10.17 0.14
C LYS A 115 14.39 -10.18 -1.17
N LEU A 116 15.33 -11.12 -1.32
CA LEU A 116 16.11 -11.32 -2.55
C LEU A 116 15.23 -11.63 -3.75
N ARG A 117 14.24 -12.51 -3.58
CA ARG A 117 13.31 -12.90 -4.65
C ARG A 117 12.43 -11.74 -5.10
N THR A 118 12.06 -10.85 -4.18
CA THR A 118 11.18 -9.70 -4.44
C THR A 118 11.96 -8.45 -4.85
N SER A 119 13.27 -8.38 -4.58
CA SER A 119 14.12 -7.23 -4.96
C SER A 119 14.35 -7.10 -6.47
N ARG A 120 14.03 -8.13 -7.27
CA ARG A 120 14.13 -8.08 -8.73
C ARG A 120 12.87 -7.44 -9.33
N GLY A 121 13.02 -6.17 -9.74
CA GLY A 121 12.21 -5.39 -10.68
C GLY A 121 10.70 -5.65 -10.65
N ASP A 122 10.25 -6.61 -11.44
CA ASP A 122 8.82 -6.79 -11.79
C ASP A 122 8.01 -7.43 -10.66
N ARG A 123 8.60 -8.37 -9.91
CA ARG A 123 7.92 -9.05 -8.79
C ARG A 123 7.66 -8.14 -7.60
N ARG A 124 8.44 -7.06 -7.48
CA ARG A 124 8.21 -6.03 -6.46
C ARG A 124 6.90 -5.32 -6.72
N TRP A 125 6.67 -4.91 -7.97
CA TRP A 125 5.44 -4.27 -8.39
C TRP A 125 4.24 -5.20 -8.27
N ASP A 126 4.37 -6.47 -8.66
CA ASP A 126 3.30 -7.46 -8.48
C ASP A 126 2.92 -7.66 -6.99
N ALA A 127 3.93 -7.78 -6.13
CA ALA A 127 3.72 -7.95 -4.69
C ALA A 127 3.07 -6.72 -4.06
N LEU A 128 3.44 -5.52 -4.54
CA LEU A 128 2.91 -4.26 -4.06
C LEU A 128 1.49 -4.02 -4.61
N ALA A 129 1.23 -4.29 -5.89
CA ALA A 129 -0.10 -4.25 -6.51
C ALA A 129 -1.07 -5.22 -5.81
N LYS A 130 -0.63 -6.44 -5.50
CA LYS A 130 -1.44 -7.40 -4.73
C LYS A 130 -1.73 -6.93 -3.31
N ALA A 131 -0.79 -6.23 -2.68
CA ALA A 131 -0.97 -5.70 -1.34
C ALA A 131 -1.89 -4.45 -1.32
N VAL A 132 -1.77 -3.62 -2.36
CA VAL A 132 -2.54 -2.40 -2.60
C VAL A 132 -3.95 -2.69 -3.10
N GLY A 133 -4.21 -3.83 -3.73
CA GLY A 133 -5.54 -4.18 -4.27
C GLY A 133 -6.70 -4.09 -3.26
N ASN A 134 -6.41 -4.02 -1.95
CA ASN A 134 -7.40 -3.76 -0.91
C ASN A 134 -7.81 -2.28 -0.75
N ASN A 135 -7.10 -1.33 -1.36
CA ASN A 135 -7.38 0.10 -1.28
C ASN A 135 -7.47 0.73 -2.68
N ALA A 136 -8.67 1.13 -3.09
CA ALA A 136 -8.93 1.73 -4.40
C ALA A 136 -8.12 3.01 -4.67
N PHE A 137 -7.87 3.83 -3.65
CA PHE A 137 -7.08 5.06 -3.80
C PHE A 137 -5.62 4.74 -4.16
N GLU A 138 -4.97 3.89 -3.38
CA GLU A 138 -3.59 3.47 -3.63
C GLU A 138 -3.48 2.68 -4.94
N SER A 139 -4.51 1.90 -5.31
CA SER A 139 -4.57 1.17 -6.57
C SER A 139 -4.60 2.10 -7.77
N LEU A 140 -5.39 3.18 -7.70
CA LEU A 140 -5.43 4.20 -8.76
C LEU A 140 -4.08 4.91 -8.88
N LEU A 141 -3.44 5.28 -7.77
CA LEU A 141 -2.11 5.90 -7.78
C LEU A 141 -1.02 5.00 -8.36
N MET A 142 -1.05 3.71 -7.99
CA MET A 142 -0.18 2.68 -8.57
C MET A 142 -0.37 2.58 -10.08
N GLU A 143 -1.61 2.50 -10.53
CA GLU A 143 -1.94 2.41 -11.95
C GLU A 143 -1.52 3.67 -12.72
N ALA A 144 -1.76 4.86 -12.15
CA ALA A 144 -1.34 6.13 -12.73
C ALA A 144 0.19 6.23 -12.84
N SER A 145 0.91 5.82 -11.81
CA SER A 145 2.37 5.81 -11.81
C SER A 145 2.94 4.77 -12.78
N ALA A 146 2.38 3.56 -12.82
CA ALA A 146 2.82 2.51 -13.74
C ALA A 146 2.59 2.88 -15.22
N ARG A 147 1.46 3.52 -15.52
CA ARG A 147 1.11 3.98 -16.89
C ARG A 147 1.74 5.32 -17.26
N GLN A 148 2.34 6.03 -16.30
CA GLN A 148 2.74 7.44 -16.44
C GLN A 148 1.60 8.30 -17.02
N PHE A 149 0.38 8.08 -16.53
CA PHE A 149 -0.82 8.76 -17.02
C PHE A 149 -1.23 9.87 -16.06
N PRO A 150 -1.53 11.09 -16.54
CA PRO A 150 -1.90 12.21 -15.68
C PRO A 150 -3.18 11.93 -14.89
N ILE A 151 -3.19 12.40 -13.65
CA ILE A 151 -4.38 12.45 -12.82
C ILE A 151 -4.76 13.90 -12.54
N ILE A 152 -6.02 14.11 -12.21
CA ILE A 152 -6.51 15.34 -11.60
C ILE A 152 -6.87 15.07 -10.14
N ALA A 153 -6.30 15.86 -9.25
CA ALA A 153 -6.61 15.86 -7.83
C ALA A 153 -7.35 17.16 -7.47
N THR A 154 -8.48 17.01 -6.80
CA THR A 154 -9.30 18.11 -6.27
C THR A 154 -9.10 18.18 -4.78
N LEU A 155 -8.73 19.35 -4.29
CA LEU A 155 -8.58 19.61 -2.87
C LEU A 155 -9.86 20.17 -2.26
N SER A 156 -9.99 20.03 -0.94
CA SER A 156 -11.04 20.65 -0.12
C SER A 156 -11.10 22.17 -0.25
N SER A 157 -9.98 22.81 -0.61
CA SER A 157 -9.90 24.24 -0.92
C SER A 157 -10.49 24.62 -2.29
N ARG A 158 -11.03 23.66 -3.06
CA ARG A 158 -11.36 23.73 -4.49
C ARG A 158 -10.17 23.95 -5.41
N LYS A 159 -8.94 24.00 -4.87
CA LYS A 159 -7.73 24.03 -5.69
C LYS A 159 -7.57 22.70 -6.41
N ILE A 160 -7.07 22.75 -7.63
CA ILE A 160 -6.84 21.57 -8.45
C ILE A 160 -5.38 21.47 -8.84
N TYR A 161 -4.92 20.23 -8.96
CA TYR A 161 -3.65 19.89 -9.57
C TYR A 161 -3.86 18.80 -10.60
N VAL A 162 -3.29 18.99 -11.79
CA VAL A 162 -3.21 17.96 -12.84
C VAL A 162 -1.75 17.62 -13.00
N GLY A 163 -1.39 16.34 -12.97
CA GLY A 163 0.00 15.94 -13.08
C GLY A 163 0.25 14.45 -12.99
N LEU A 164 1.51 14.07 -13.03
CA LEU A 164 1.97 12.68 -12.97
C LEU A 164 2.21 12.28 -11.52
N VAL A 165 1.79 11.06 -11.16
CA VAL A 165 2.03 10.50 -9.84
C VAL A 165 3.45 9.92 -9.78
N THR A 166 4.28 10.50 -8.92
CA THR A 166 5.55 9.86 -8.55
C THR A 166 5.23 8.63 -7.72
N CYS A 167 5.92 7.51 -7.96
CA CYS A 167 5.66 6.24 -7.29
C CYS A 167 5.47 6.45 -5.77
N PRO A 168 4.27 6.21 -5.22
CA PRO A 168 4.05 6.51 -3.82
C PRO A 168 4.91 5.58 -2.98
N ALA A 169 5.49 6.10 -1.88
CA ALA A 169 6.28 5.33 -0.93
C ALA A 169 5.40 4.40 -0.07
N LEU A 170 4.65 3.51 -0.73
CA LEU A 170 3.73 2.53 -0.15
C LEU A 170 4.45 1.52 0.75
N GLU A 171 5.79 1.45 0.69
CA GLU A 171 6.62 0.63 1.56
C GLU A 171 6.49 0.96 3.05
N ASN A 172 5.98 2.15 3.37
CA ASN A 172 5.71 2.57 4.73
C ASN A 172 4.33 2.15 5.27
N GLY A 173 3.54 1.42 4.48
CA GLY A 173 2.27 0.82 4.92
C GLY A 173 1.09 1.78 4.94
N LEU A 174 1.34 3.08 4.92
CA LEU A 174 0.35 4.14 4.81
C LEU A 174 0.80 5.17 3.77
N SER A 175 -0.06 5.47 2.79
CA SER A 175 0.10 6.63 1.91
C SER A 175 -0.63 7.82 2.56
N GLU A 176 0.04 8.52 3.46
CA GLU A 176 -0.53 9.72 4.10
C GLU A 176 -0.56 10.92 3.15
N HIS A 177 0.32 10.89 2.15
CA HIS A 177 0.45 11.97 1.19
C HIS A 177 0.38 11.46 -0.25
N LEU A 178 -0.21 12.29 -1.11
CA LEU A 178 -0.15 12.21 -2.56
C LEU A 178 1.02 13.06 -3.03
N GLU A 179 2.00 12.42 -3.67
CA GLU A 179 3.11 13.09 -4.34
C GLU A 179 2.82 13.18 -5.84
N LEU A 180 2.78 14.39 -6.36
CA LEU A 180 2.42 14.65 -7.75
C LEU A 180 3.38 15.67 -8.36
N LEU A 181 3.85 15.37 -9.57
CA LEU A 181 4.55 16.32 -10.41
C LEU A 181 3.51 17.10 -11.24
N PRO A 182 3.23 18.37 -10.90
CA PRO A 182 2.17 19.13 -11.54
C PRO A 182 2.53 19.49 -12.99
N MET A 183 1.57 19.34 -13.88
CA MET A 183 1.60 19.90 -15.24
C MET A 183 0.74 21.16 -15.31
N LEU A 184 -0.40 21.16 -14.62
CA LEU A 184 -1.33 22.28 -14.55
C LEU A 184 -1.84 22.43 -13.11
N SER A 185 -2.13 23.67 -12.70
CA SER A 185 -2.93 23.92 -11.51
C SER A 185 -3.94 25.03 -11.74
N GLY A 186 -4.92 25.08 -10.85
CA GLY A 186 -6.05 25.98 -10.97
C GLY A 186 -7.01 25.80 -9.80
N TYR A 187 -8.27 26.15 -10.04
CA TYR A 187 -9.34 25.95 -9.07
C TYR A 187 -10.64 25.57 -9.78
N ARG A 188 -11.56 24.96 -9.04
CA ARG A 188 -12.96 24.81 -9.47
C ARG A 188 -13.75 26.06 -9.08
N ASP A 189 -14.46 26.61 -10.05
CA ASP A 189 -15.37 27.73 -9.82
C ASP A 189 -16.42 27.38 -8.76
N LYS A 190 -16.83 28.35 -7.94
CA LYS A 190 -17.75 28.11 -6.84
C LYS A 190 -19.18 27.82 -7.33
N ASP A 191 -19.59 28.47 -8.40
CA ASP A 191 -20.97 28.46 -8.85
C ASP A 191 -21.21 27.35 -9.88
N ASP A 192 -20.28 27.20 -10.82
CA ASP A 192 -20.41 26.25 -11.94
C ASP A 192 -19.56 24.98 -11.79
N LEU A 193 -18.66 24.93 -10.80
CA LEU A 193 -17.70 23.84 -10.57
C LEU A 193 -16.80 23.53 -11.79
N THR A 194 -16.74 24.44 -12.75
CA THR A 194 -15.87 24.37 -13.92
C THR A 194 -14.42 24.57 -13.52
N ILE A 195 -13.51 23.90 -14.20
CA ILE A 195 -12.09 24.03 -13.94
C ILE A 195 -11.57 25.29 -14.62
N SER A 196 -10.96 26.17 -13.82
CA SER A 196 -10.22 27.34 -14.28
C SER A 196 -8.74 27.10 -14.06
N ILE A 197 -7.98 26.93 -15.14
CA ILE A 197 -6.52 26.75 -15.09
C ILE A 197 -5.87 28.12 -14.89
N THR A 198 -5.05 28.26 -13.84
CA THR A 198 -4.34 29.50 -13.54
C THR A 198 -2.85 29.40 -13.83
N THR A 199 -2.28 28.20 -13.78
CA THR A 199 -0.84 28.00 -13.86
C THR A 199 -0.51 26.78 -14.71
N ASN A 200 0.33 26.98 -15.72
CA ASN A 200 0.82 25.93 -16.60
C ASN A 200 2.30 25.65 -16.29
N TYR A 201 2.54 24.61 -15.49
CA TYR A 201 3.88 24.16 -15.13
C TYR A 201 4.59 23.52 -16.31
N HIS A 202 3.85 22.82 -17.18
CA HIS A 202 4.44 22.17 -18.34
C HIS A 202 5.13 23.18 -19.26
N GLN A 203 4.47 24.31 -19.54
CA GLN A 203 5.07 25.40 -20.31
C GLN A 203 6.30 25.97 -19.60
N HIS A 204 6.19 26.21 -18.28
CA HIS A 204 7.32 26.69 -17.49
C HIS A 204 8.52 25.73 -17.56
N TYR A 205 8.31 24.41 -17.52
CA TYR A 205 9.39 23.41 -17.61
C TYR A 205 10.13 23.45 -18.96
N LEU A 206 9.42 23.78 -20.04
CA LEU A 206 10.00 23.96 -21.37
C LEU A 206 10.79 25.27 -21.44
N ASP A 207 10.18 26.38 -21.04
CA ASP A 207 10.76 27.72 -21.17
C ASP A 207 11.98 27.93 -20.27
N SER A 208 11.95 27.36 -19.06
CA SER A 208 13.06 27.43 -18.10
C SER A 208 14.20 26.48 -18.43
N GLY A 209 14.03 25.58 -19.40
CA GLY A 209 15.05 24.60 -19.78
C GLY A 209 15.29 23.51 -18.72
N VAL A 210 14.37 23.33 -17.77
CA VAL A 210 14.43 22.29 -16.71
C VAL A 210 14.47 20.90 -17.29
N ILE A 211 13.68 20.65 -18.33
CA ILE A 211 13.66 19.36 -19.02
C ILE A 211 14.96 19.14 -19.82
N SER A 212 15.54 20.22 -20.35
CA SER A 212 16.75 20.19 -21.17
C SER A 212 18.05 20.19 -20.36
N GLY A 213 17.97 20.23 -19.01
CA GLY A 213 19.14 20.28 -18.13
C GLY A 213 19.92 21.59 -18.19
N MET A 214 19.35 22.64 -18.78
CA MET A 214 19.99 23.96 -18.92
C MET A 214 19.76 24.86 -17.71
N SER A 215 18.83 24.49 -16.82
CA SER A 215 18.59 25.17 -15.55
C SER A 215 19.35 24.52 -14.40
N ARG A 216 19.53 25.27 -13.30
CA ARG A 216 20.03 24.74 -12.02
C ARG A 216 19.02 23.86 -11.28
N LEU A 217 17.73 23.99 -11.60
CA LEU A 217 16.63 23.28 -10.96
C LEU A 217 16.33 21.98 -11.70
N ASN A 218 15.98 20.94 -10.95
CA ASN A 218 15.51 19.66 -11.48
C ASN A 218 13.98 19.61 -11.51
N ILE A 219 13.43 18.73 -12.34
CA ILE A 219 11.97 18.54 -12.41
C ILE A 219 11.38 18.07 -11.07
N GLU A 220 12.16 17.31 -10.31
CA GLU A 220 11.83 16.82 -8.97
C GLU A 220 11.64 17.93 -7.93
N ASP A 221 12.22 19.11 -8.16
CA ASP A 221 12.11 20.26 -7.24
C ASP A 221 10.71 20.90 -7.30
N PHE A 222 9.92 20.57 -8.32
CA PHE A 222 8.57 21.09 -8.51
C PHE A 222 7.46 20.15 -8.02
N ARG A 223 7.82 19.04 -7.36
CA ARG A 223 6.84 18.10 -6.83
C ARG A 223 5.98 18.75 -5.75
N VAL A 224 4.70 18.43 -5.78
CA VAL A 224 3.72 18.90 -4.79
C VAL A 224 3.34 17.71 -3.94
N LEU A 225 3.47 17.90 -2.62
CA LEU A 225 3.05 16.95 -1.62
C LEU A 225 1.71 17.39 -1.04
N ILE A 226 0.70 16.53 -1.15
CA ILE A 226 -0.69 16.82 -0.78
C ILE A 226 -1.11 15.83 0.32
N PRO A 227 -1.62 16.27 1.48
CA PRO A 227 -2.21 15.37 2.47
C PRO A 227 -3.42 14.63 1.88
N LYS A 228 -3.49 13.31 2.11
CA LYS A 228 -4.61 12.49 1.63
C LYS A 228 -5.96 13.01 2.11
N ASP A 229 -6.01 13.52 3.34
CA ASP A 229 -7.25 14.03 3.96
C ASP A 229 -7.76 15.33 3.30
N GLU A 230 -6.90 16.04 2.55
CA GLU A 230 -7.31 17.21 1.77
C GLU A 230 -7.84 16.86 0.39
N VAL A 231 -7.62 15.63 -0.10
CA VAL A 231 -8.05 15.20 -1.43
C VAL A 231 -9.51 14.77 -1.38
N GLU A 232 -10.39 15.58 -1.99
CA GLU A 232 -11.81 15.24 -2.12
C GLU A 232 -12.05 14.22 -3.23
N THR A 233 -11.41 14.43 -4.39
CA THR A 233 -11.59 13.56 -5.56
C THR A 233 -10.30 13.41 -6.34
N ILE A 234 -10.09 12.22 -6.88
CA ILE A 234 -8.96 11.88 -7.73
C ILE A 234 -9.45 11.05 -8.91
N SER A 235 -9.02 11.38 -10.13
CA SER A 235 -9.34 10.61 -11.32
C SER A 235 -8.26 10.76 -12.37
N PHE A 236 -8.23 9.83 -13.33
CA PHE A 236 -7.43 10.01 -14.54
C PHE A 236 -7.90 11.27 -15.28
N PHE A 237 -6.94 11.97 -15.88
CA PHE A 237 -7.20 13.21 -16.58
C PHE A 237 -6.57 13.18 -17.96
N ASP A 238 -7.40 13.42 -18.96
CA ASP A 238 -6.97 13.70 -20.33
C ASP A 238 -7.52 15.06 -20.76
N THR A 239 -6.61 15.95 -21.14
CA THR A 239 -6.92 17.33 -21.52
C THR A 239 -7.82 17.38 -22.75
N GLU A 240 -7.59 16.51 -23.74
CA GLU A 240 -8.38 16.51 -24.98
C GLU A 240 -9.82 16.08 -24.72
N THR A 241 -9.99 14.99 -23.97
CA THR A 241 -11.31 14.49 -23.57
C THR A 241 -12.05 15.51 -22.72
N TYR A 242 -11.36 16.20 -21.80
CA TYR A 242 -11.97 17.24 -20.97
C TYR A 242 -12.54 18.39 -21.81
N ASN A 243 -11.78 18.87 -22.80
CA ASN A 243 -12.22 19.95 -23.68
C ASN A 243 -13.47 19.56 -24.48
N LYS A 244 -13.50 18.33 -25.02
CA LYS A 244 -14.67 17.79 -25.72
C LYS A 244 -15.90 17.72 -24.81
N PHE A 245 -15.73 17.34 -23.54
CA PHE A 245 -16.84 17.36 -22.59
C PHE A 245 -17.35 18.78 -22.34
N LYS A 246 -16.48 19.77 -22.22
CA LYS A 246 -16.92 21.17 -22.02
C LYS A 246 -17.61 21.79 -23.23
N GLU A 247 -17.18 21.47 -24.44
CA GLU A 247 -17.88 21.89 -25.65
C GLU A 247 -19.30 21.28 -25.72
N ASN A 248 -19.42 19.98 -25.40
CA ASN A 248 -20.71 19.29 -25.34
C ASN A 248 -21.62 19.85 -24.24
N GLU A 249 -21.10 20.06 -23.02
CA GLU A 249 -21.84 20.69 -21.92
C GLU A 249 -22.35 22.08 -22.30
N ALA A 250 -21.53 22.90 -22.98
CA ALA A 250 -21.94 24.23 -23.43
C ALA A 250 -23.06 24.17 -24.49
N ARG A 251 -23.00 23.18 -25.38
CA ARG A 251 -24.08 22.90 -26.36
C ARG A 251 -25.36 22.44 -25.65
N ASP A 252 -25.24 21.53 -24.69
CA ASP A 252 -26.38 20.94 -23.99
C ASP A 252 -27.03 21.95 -23.05
N ARG A 253 -26.25 22.81 -22.37
CA ARG A 253 -26.77 23.95 -21.59
C ARG A 253 -27.60 24.91 -22.46
N LYS A 254 -27.21 25.14 -23.71
CA LYS A 254 -27.98 25.96 -24.67
C LYS A 254 -29.26 25.24 -25.13
N ASN A 255 -29.22 23.91 -25.24
CA ASN A 255 -30.35 23.10 -25.72
C ASN A 255 -31.34 22.70 -24.61
N CYS A 256 -30.93 22.77 -23.34
CA CYS A 256 -31.79 22.52 -22.20
C CYS A 256 -32.88 23.58 -22.09
N ARG A 257 -34.07 23.27 -22.63
CA ARG A 257 -35.30 23.94 -22.22
C ARG A 257 -35.47 23.68 -20.72
N LYS A 258 -35.71 24.73 -19.94
CA LYS A 258 -36.22 24.58 -18.58
C LYS A 258 -37.41 23.62 -18.66
N ILE A 259 -37.43 22.61 -17.80
CA ILE A 259 -38.61 21.75 -17.66
C ILE A 259 -39.72 22.68 -17.16
N ASP A 260 -40.52 23.22 -18.08
CA ASP A 260 -41.64 24.07 -17.75
C ASP A 260 -42.63 23.22 -16.95
N SER A 261 -42.79 23.56 -15.67
CA SER A 261 -43.80 23.00 -14.76
C SER A 261 -45.24 23.28 -15.20
N LYS A 262 -45.46 23.89 -16.38
CA LYS A 262 -46.77 24.26 -16.91
C LYS A 262 -47.46 23.17 -17.75
N SER A 263 -46.88 22.00 -17.96
CA SER A 263 -47.59 20.91 -18.66
C SER A 263 -48.51 20.07 -17.75
N ALA A 264 -48.50 20.29 -16.43
CA ALA A 264 -49.36 19.55 -15.50
C ALA A 264 -50.81 20.09 -15.38
N SER A 265 -51.11 21.32 -15.82
CA SER A 265 -52.44 21.93 -15.60
C SER A 265 -53.41 21.87 -16.79
N SER A 266 -52.98 21.47 -17.98
CA SER A 266 -53.89 21.40 -19.16
C SER A 266 -54.61 20.06 -19.31
N ARG A 267 -54.20 19.01 -18.59
CA ARG A 267 -54.91 17.71 -18.59
C ARG A 267 -56.07 17.64 -17.59
N SER A 268 -56.10 18.47 -16.55
CA SER A 268 -57.20 18.49 -15.57
C SER A 268 -58.43 19.25 -16.07
N LYS A 269 -58.27 20.33 -16.87
CA LYS A 269 -59.43 21.06 -17.42
C LYS A 269 -60.18 20.30 -18.52
N ARG A 270 -59.48 19.52 -19.36
CA ARG A 270 -60.13 18.69 -20.39
C ARG A 270 -60.93 17.51 -19.84
N ALA A 271 -60.66 17.07 -18.61
CA ALA A 271 -61.46 16.03 -17.96
C ALA A 271 -62.76 16.58 -17.35
N ALA A 272 -62.71 17.81 -16.79
CA ALA A 272 -63.89 18.45 -16.21
C ALA A 272 -64.93 18.92 -17.26
N ASP A 273 -64.46 19.35 -18.45
CA ASP A 273 -65.35 19.77 -19.54
C ASP A 273 -65.96 18.58 -20.31
N ALA A 274 -65.40 17.38 -20.17
CA ALA A 274 -65.96 16.16 -20.76
C ALA A 274 -67.06 15.52 -19.89
N GLU A 275 -67.01 15.70 -18.56
CA GLU A 275 -68.04 15.19 -17.64
C GLU A 275 -69.29 16.08 -17.53
N SER A 276 -69.22 17.34 -17.96
CA SER A 276 -70.38 18.26 -17.94
C SER A 276 -71.27 18.16 -19.19
N ASN A 277 -70.76 17.60 -20.28
CA ASN A 277 -71.48 17.51 -21.55
C ASN A 277 -72.24 16.19 -21.75
N ASP A 278 -72.09 15.23 -20.82
CA ASP A 278 -72.82 13.94 -20.79
C ASP A 278 -74.02 13.95 -19.81
N ARG A 279 -74.38 15.12 -19.26
CA ARG A 279 -75.53 15.29 -18.33
C ARG A 279 -76.53 16.38 -18.74
N ALA A 280 -76.58 16.74 -20.02
CA ALA A 280 -77.60 17.65 -20.58
C ALA A 280 -78.47 16.93 -21.61
#